data_AF-Q50FX6-F1
#
_entry.id   AF-Q50FX6-F1
#
_cell.length_a   1.000
_cell.length_b   1.000
_cell.length_c   1.000
_cell.angle_alpha   90.00
_cell.angle_beta   90.00
_cell.angle_gamma   90.00
#
_symmetry.space_group_name_H-M   'P 1'
#
loop_
_entity.id
_entity.type
_entity.pdbx_description
1 polymer ?
#
loop_
_entity_poly.entity_id
_entity_poly.type
_entity_poly.pdbx_seq_one_letter_code
_entity_poly.pdbx_strand_id
1 'polypeptide(L)' 'MGNTRGFLDFKRMDFKKIAPKERILNYKEFTIPLDKKEQEIQGGRCMDCGVAFCHTGVMSEGKDVGCP' A
#
# COMPACT_ATOMS: atom_id res chain seq x y z
N MET A 1 -15.64 -5.28 -3.33
CA MET A 1 -14.94 -3.99 -3.26
C MET A 1 -15.46 -3.26 -2.04
N GLY A 2 -14.55 -2.74 -1.22
CA GLY A 2 -14.82 -2.27 0.15
C GLY A 2 -15.60 -0.96 0.22
N ASN A 3 -15.84 -0.50 1.46
CA ASN A 3 -16.54 0.74 1.79
C ASN A 3 -16.13 1.88 0.83
N THR A 4 -17.11 2.48 0.14
CA THR A 4 -16.91 3.59 -0.82
C THR A 4 -16.27 4.84 -0.20
N ARG A 5 -16.31 4.97 1.13
CA ARG A 5 -15.63 6.02 1.89
C ARG A 5 -14.37 5.54 2.58
N GLY A 6 -13.95 4.29 2.37
CA GLY A 6 -12.85 3.64 3.08
C GLY A 6 -11.54 4.42 3.02
N PHE A 7 -11.24 5.08 1.89
CA PHE A 7 -10.06 5.94 1.78
C PHE A 7 -10.06 7.13 2.75
N LEU A 8 -11.24 7.72 3.00
CA LEU A 8 -11.44 8.86 3.89
C LEU A 8 -11.56 8.41 5.35
N ASP A 9 -12.24 7.28 5.58
CA ASP A 9 -12.56 6.79 6.92
C ASP A 9 -11.34 6.12 7.58
N PHE A 10 -10.46 5.51 6.79
CA PHE A 10 -9.29 4.78 7.30
C PHE A 10 -7.98 5.37 6.79
N LYS A 11 -7.06 5.63 7.73
CA LYS A 11 -5.70 6.05 7.42
C LYS A 11 -4.90 4.94 6.78
N ARG A 12 -3.95 5.33 5.93
CA ARG A 12 -2.93 4.41 5.41
C ARG A 12 -2.09 3.89 6.55
N MET A 13 -1.85 2.58 6.54
CA MET A 13 -0.87 1.93 7.40
C MET A 13 0.20 1.29 6.52
N ASP A 14 1.46 1.59 6.81
CA ASP A 14 2.58 0.97 6.14
C ASP A 14 3.00 -0.31 6.86
N PHE A 15 3.61 -1.23 6.12
CA PHE A 15 4.22 -2.42 6.71
C PHE A 15 5.34 -2.03 7.67
N LYS A 16 5.43 -2.77 8.79
CA LYS A 16 6.57 -2.62 9.71
C LYS A 16 7.81 -3.19 9.03
N LYS A 17 8.97 -2.64 9.39
CA LYS A 17 10.26 -3.10 8.86
C LYS A 17 11.20 -3.42 10.01
N ILE A 18 11.95 -4.51 9.89
CA ILE A 18 13.04 -4.83 10.81
C ILE A 18 14.08 -3.68 10.76
N ALA A 19 14.67 -3.35 11.90
CA ALA A 19 15.61 -2.24 12.02
C ALA A 19 16.80 -2.42 11.06
N PRO A 20 17.33 -1.33 10.46
CA PRO A 20 18.47 -1.39 9.53
C PRO A 20 19.67 -2.17 10.07
N LYS A 21 20.04 -1.95 11.34
CA LYS A 21 21.19 -2.61 11.97
C LYS A 21 21.04 -4.13 12.07
N GLU A 22 19.81 -4.63 12.19
CA GLU A 22 19.52 -6.06 12.29
C GLU A 22 19.40 -6.70 10.90
N ARG A 23 18.74 -6.02 9.96
CA ARG A 23 18.49 -6.56 8.60
C ARG A 23 19.71 -6.60 7.70
N ILE A 24 20.80 -5.87 8.00
CA ILE A 24 22.06 -5.95 7.22
C ILE A 24 22.89 -7.20 7.54
N LEU A 25 22.56 -7.92 8.61
CA LEU A 25 23.32 -9.09 9.05
C LEU A 25 22.97 -10.37 8.29
N ASN A 26 21.93 -10.32 7.45
CA ASN A 26 21.44 -11.47 6.70
C ASN A 26 20.62 -11.00 5.47
N TYR A 27 20.18 -11.95 4.65
CA TYR A 27 19.40 -11.70 3.43
C TYR A 27 17.91 -12.11 3.56
N LYS A 28 17.37 -12.16 4.78
CA LYS A 28 15.96 -12.51 4.99
C LYS A 28 15.06 -11.32 4.66
N GLU A 29 13.79 -11.63 4.35
CA GLU A 29 12.76 -10.61 4.23
C GLU A 29 12.66 -9.80 5.53
N PHE A 30 12.60 -8.48 5.40
CA PHE A 30 12.59 -7.55 6.52
C PHE A 30 11.27 -6.80 6.67
N THR A 31 10.36 -6.96 5.70
CA THR A 31 9.01 -6.41 5.73
C THR A 31 8.11 -7.34 6.52
N ILE A 32 7.51 -6.80 7.58
CA ILE A 32 6.57 -7.51 8.43
C ILE A 32 5.16 -7.13 7.96
N PRO A 33 4.38 -8.08 7.42
CA PRO A 33 3.04 -7.80 6.95
C PRO A 33 2.13 -7.36 8.11
N LEU A 34 1.11 -6.57 7.76
CA LEU A 34 0.01 -6.27 8.68
C LEU A 34 -0.76 -7.55 8.98
N ASP A 35 -1.53 -7.58 10.07
CA ASP A 35 -2.41 -8.71 10.32
C ASP A 35 -3.53 -8.78 9.27
N LYS A 36 -4.20 -9.94 9.16
CA LYS A 36 -5.22 -10.16 8.12
C LYS A 36 -6.35 -9.12 8.16
N LYS A 37 -6.79 -8.71 9.36
CA LYS A 37 -7.89 -7.75 9.53
C LYS A 37 -7.45 -6.36 9.08
N GLU A 38 -6.23 -5.97 9.43
CA GLU A 38 -5.63 -4.71 8.99
C GLU A 38 -5.44 -4.69 7.47
N GLN A 39 -5.03 -5.80 6.86
CA GLN A 39 -4.93 -5.94 5.39
C GLN A 39 -6.28 -5.77 4.70
N GLU A 40 -7.34 -6.40 5.24
CA GLU A 40 -8.71 -6.26 4.73
C GLU A 40 -9.19 -4.79 4.81
N ILE A 41 -8.88 -4.10 5.91
CA ILE A 41 -9.18 -2.66 6.06
C ILE A 41 -8.42 -1.85 5.00
N GLN A 42 -7.12 -2.10 4.80
CA GLN A 42 -6.34 -1.37 3.79
C GLN A 42 -6.81 -1.66 2.37
N GLY A 43 -7.17 -2.90 2.05
CA GLY A 43 -7.79 -3.26 0.75
C GLY A 43 -9.16 -2.61 0.56
N GLY A 44 -9.89 -2.39 1.65
CA GLY A 44 -11.16 -1.68 1.66
C GLY A 44 -11.06 -0.16 1.39
N ARG A 45 -9.84 0.40 1.31
CA ARG A 45 -9.61 1.81 0.95
C ARG A 45 -9.67 2.07 -0.55
N CYS A 46 -9.81 1.05 -1.39
CA CYS A 46 -10.02 1.22 -2.82
C CYS A 46 -11.32 2.00 -3.08
N MET A 47 -11.21 3.07 -3.87
CA MET A 47 -12.34 3.97 -4.18
C MET A 47 -13.17 3.52 -5.40
N ASP A 48 -12.77 2.43 -6.07
CA ASP A 48 -13.43 1.93 -7.28
C ASP A 48 -13.65 3.03 -8.35
N CYS A 49 -12.57 3.75 -8.69
CA CYS A 49 -12.61 5.03 -9.42
C CYS A 49 -13.17 4.97 -10.87
N GLY A 50 -13.63 3.82 -11.36
CA GLY A 50 -14.12 3.61 -12.73
C GLY A 50 -13.01 3.60 -13.79
N VAL A 51 -12.20 4.65 -13.85
CA VAL A 51 -10.94 4.69 -14.61
C VAL A 51 -9.79 4.55 -13.61
N ALA A 52 -9.24 3.36 -13.51
CA ALA A 52 -8.22 3.01 -12.53
C ALA A 52 -6.85 3.57 -12.90
N PHE A 53 -6.58 4.83 -12.53
CA PHE A 53 -5.25 5.45 -12.68
C PHE A 53 -4.13 4.65 -12.03
N CYS A 54 -4.45 3.89 -10.98
CA CYS A 54 -3.49 3.03 -10.29
C CYS A 54 -2.89 1.92 -11.18
N HIS A 55 -3.55 1.55 -12.29
CA HIS A 55 -3.09 0.52 -13.22
C HIS A 55 -2.31 1.07 -14.43
N THR A 56 -2.23 2.40 -14.58
CA THR A 56 -1.67 3.01 -15.80
C THR A 56 -0.14 2.90 -15.86
N GLY A 57 0.55 3.04 -14.74
CA GLY A 57 2.01 2.89 -14.65
C GLY A 57 2.79 3.84 -15.54
N VAL A 58 2.42 5.12 -15.52
CA VAL A 58 3.09 6.17 -16.32
C VAL A 58 3.61 7.29 -15.43
N MET A 59 4.74 7.86 -15.81
CA MET A 59 5.18 9.14 -15.26
C MET A 59 4.45 10.28 -15.97
N SER A 60 3.63 11.02 -15.23
CA SER A 60 2.94 12.23 -15.72
C SER A 60 3.35 13.42 -14.88
N GLU A 61 3.79 14.50 -15.52
CA GLU A 61 4.20 15.75 -14.84
C GLU A 61 5.23 15.53 -13.70
N GLY A 62 6.14 14.56 -13.87
CA GLY A 62 7.16 14.24 -12.87
C GLY A 62 6.64 13.48 -11.65
N LYS A 63 5.43 12.92 -11.70
CA LYS A 63 4.83 12.07 -10.67
C LYS A 63 4.43 10.72 -11.26
N ASP A 64 4.55 9.67 -10.46
CA ASP A 64 4.09 8.34 -10.84
C ASP A 64 2.56 8.27 -10.74
N VAL A 65 1.90 7.96 -11.86
CA VAL A 65 0.48 7.65 -11.93
C VAL A 65 0.34 6.13 -12.00
N GLY A 66 0.02 5.55 -10.84
CA GLY A 66 0.00 4.10 -10.63
C GLY A 66 1.36 3.56 -10.20
N CYS A 67 1.50 2.23 -10.22
CA CYS A 67 2.81 1.62 -10.02
C CYS A 67 3.61 1.73 -11.33
N PRO A 68 4.81 2.34 -11.33
CA PRO A 68 5.71 2.26 -12.47
C PRO A 68 6.14 0.81 -12.74
#